data_AF-A0A656GI50-F1
#
_entry.id   AF-A0A656GI50-F1
#
_cell.length_a   1.000
_cell.length_b   1.000
_cell.length_c   1.000
_cell.angle_alpha   90.00
_cell.angle_beta   90.00
_cell.angle_gamma   90.00
#
_symmetry.space_group_name_H-M   'P 1'
#
loop_
_entity.id
_entity.type
_entity.pdbx_description
1 polymer ?
#
loop_
_entity_poly.entity_id
_entity_poly.type
_entity_poly.pdbx_seq_one_letter_code
_entity_poly.pdbx_strand_id
1 'polypeptide(L)'
;KNLKFFAKSGLEVNLSDDIWILLPNNGKGRAIKIGWVRSLAISQFHRELIFDVFIYYVRTKAAATASSIVVNVKPYIEKGIPSLHDVKMMWSGLKTSNKKGVNQFFGTLSKLGHSQFDEYHIFTRSNLDKSKSNSLDSFKGALTDFEFDSFAKNVNKNVQSFDWKAVRSIDFYRSEKLFGRVRNRVTNKLLLAIVRRPIQLSVLKWSDLVPAGSSFKDPGILHSDEIGTVGGDSLQLRVFVAKSTGARHPRDFPERYPIPLSEDLSRMLVDYKKLVYNGIKLALISAGLKPGDCEQLRLMDNVPMFPDSSLFEAKYESLEMFDSLFTKNSTAYHNSETSIAATIKFVDVASDRMSDCVVSSNRIRHTVLTRGAQDGLPADQLAKLTRSDCPSRSALHRPRLHIPSINRYALCRK
;
A
#
# COMPACT_ATOMS: atom_id res chain seq x y z
N LYS A 1 -12.28 35.19 12.28
CA LYS A 1 -11.58 34.89 11.01
C LYS A 1 -11.68 33.38 10.77
N ASN A 2 -12.34 32.94 9.69
CA ASN A 2 -12.41 31.51 9.33
C ASN A 2 -11.02 31.05 8.87
N LEU A 3 -10.25 30.44 9.76
CA LEU A 3 -8.96 29.83 9.46
C LEU A 3 -9.22 28.55 8.66
N LYS A 4 -9.02 28.60 7.35
CA LYS A 4 -9.15 27.44 6.45
C LYS A 4 -7.77 26.92 6.06
N PHE A 5 -7.66 25.62 5.81
CA PHE A 5 -6.44 25.01 5.29
C PHE A 5 -6.76 23.82 4.39
N PHE A 6 -5.82 23.44 3.54
CA PHE A 6 -5.99 22.28 2.65
C PHE A 6 -5.34 21.02 3.24
N ALA A 7 -6.08 19.92 3.23
CA ALA A 7 -5.54 18.59 3.50
C ALA A 7 -4.64 18.12 2.35
N LYS A 8 -3.80 17.11 2.59
CA LYS A 8 -2.96 16.49 1.55
C LYS A 8 -3.76 16.02 0.32
N SER A 9 -5.02 15.65 0.52
CA SER A 9 -5.95 15.24 -0.55
C SER A 9 -6.43 16.39 -1.43
N GLY A 10 -6.13 17.64 -1.07
CA GLY A 10 -6.65 18.84 -1.74
C GLY A 10 -8.00 19.32 -1.20
N LEU A 11 -8.63 18.61 -0.26
CA LEU A 11 -9.87 19.07 0.36
C LEU A 11 -9.62 20.27 1.29
N GLU A 12 -10.49 21.27 1.20
CA GLU A 12 -10.53 22.39 2.15
C GLU A 12 -11.11 21.91 3.48
N VAL A 13 -10.43 22.27 4.58
CA VAL A 13 -10.81 21.97 5.94
C VAL A 13 -10.94 23.28 6.71
N ASN A 14 -12.07 23.47 7.39
CA ASN A 14 -12.27 24.60 8.27
C ASN A 14 -11.72 24.27 9.66
N LEU A 15 -10.79 25.10 10.14
CA LEU A 15 -10.17 24.93 11.45
C LEU A 15 -11.20 25.04 12.57
N SER A 16 -12.34 25.69 12.37
CA SER A 16 -13.38 25.81 13.41
C SER A 16 -14.20 24.53 13.60
N ASP A 17 -14.18 23.61 12.63
CA ASP A 17 -15.01 22.41 12.68
C ASP A 17 -14.53 21.42 13.75
N ASP A 18 -15.47 20.74 14.40
CA ASP A 18 -15.18 19.68 15.37
C ASP A 18 -14.78 18.35 14.71
N ILE A 19 -15.10 18.20 13.43
CA ILE A 19 -14.75 17.05 12.61
C ILE A 19 -14.11 17.54 11.33
N TRP A 20 -12.86 17.14 11.09
CA TRP A 20 -12.16 17.42 9.84
C TRP A 20 -12.33 16.27 8.86
N ILE A 21 -12.88 16.57 7.68
CA ILE A 21 -13.03 15.61 6.58
C ILE A 21 -11.81 15.71 5.65
N LEU A 22 -11.06 14.61 5.54
CA LEU A 22 -9.78 14.55 4.85
C LEU A 22 -9.82 13.78 3.54
N LEU A 23 -10.86 12.99 3.27
CA LEU A 23 -11.01 12.23 2.04
C LEU A 23 -12.44 12.37 1.48
N PRO A 24 -12.61 12.41 0.15
CA PRO A 24 -13.93 12.42 -0.47
C PRO A 24 -14.62 11.04 -0.33
N ASN A 25 -13.84 9.97 -0.34
CA ASN A 25 -14.33 8.59 -0.29
C ASN A 25 -14.30 8.00 1.13
N ASN A 26 -15.08 6.94 1.38
CA ASN A 26 -15.14 6.19 2.64
C ASN A 26 -13.89 5.33 2.92
N GLY A 27 -12.72 5.97 2.99
CA GLY A 27 -11.44 5.35 3.30
C GLY A 27 -11.01 5.46 4.77
N LYS A 28 -9.99 4.69 5.15
CA LYS A 28 -9.39 4.75 6.50
C LYS A 28 -8.88 6.17 6.81
N GLY A 29 -9.34 6.73 7.92
CA GLY A 29 -8.97 8.09 8.33
C GLY A 29 -9.69 9.20 7.56
N ARG A 30 -10.80 8.89 6.87
CA ARG A 30 -11.65 9.88 6.18
C ARG A 30 -11.97 11.10 7.05
N ALA A 31 -12.28 10.88 8.33
CA ALA A 31 -12.64 11.94 9.26
C ALA A 31 -11.79 11.87 10.52
N ILE A 32 -11.46 13.03 11.09
CA ILE A 32 -10.79 13.17 12.39
C ILE A 32 -11.70 13.98 13.32
N LYS A 33 -12.03 13.41 14.48
CA LYS A 33 -12.73 14.13 15.55
C LYS A 33 -11.72 14.96 16.35
N ILE A 34 -11.76 16.29 16.18
CA ILE A 34 -10.79 17.23 16.73
C ILE A 34 -11.39 18.19 17.75
N GLY A 35 -12.72 18.24 17.88
CA GLY A 35 -13.42 19.17 18.79
C GLY A 35 -12.91 19.19 20.23
N TRP A 36 -12.39 18.05 20.71
CA TRP A 36 -11.82 17.94 22.06
C TRP A 36 -10.64 18.88 22.32
N VAL A 37 -9.89 19.30 21.28
CA VAL A 37 -8.76 20.24 21.41
C VAL A 37 -9.23 21.63 21.87
N ARG A 38 -10.50 21.96 21.63
CA ARG A 38 -11.12 23.23 22.05
C ARG A 38 -11.70 23.19 23.47
N SER A 39 -11.52 22.08 24.18
CA SER A 39 -11.91 21.98 25.59
C SER A 39 -11.31 23.12 26.41
N LEU A 40 -12.08 23.64 27.37
CA LEU A 40 -11.62 24.65 28.34
C LEU A 40 -10.51 24.11 29.26
N ALA A 41 -10.37 22.78 29.36
CA ALA A 41 -9.28 22.15 30.10
C ALA A 41 -7.90 22.33 29.46
N ILE A 42 -7.83 22.82 28.21
CA ILE A 42 -6.59 23.03 27.47
C ILE A 42 -6.33 24.53 27.39
N SER A 43 -5.18 24.98 27.90
CA SER A 43 -4.74 26.37 27.78
C SER A 43 -4.66 26.80 26.31
N GLN A 44 -4.90 28.09 26.03
CA GLN A 44 -4.85 28.61 24.66
C GLN A 44 -3.50 28.34 23.99
N PHE A 45 -2.40 28.48 24.73
CA PHE A 45 -1.05 28.16 24.26
C PHE A 45 -0.91 26.68 23.85
N HIS A 46 -1.36 25.74 24.69
CA HIS A 46 -1.31 24.30 24.34
C HIS A 46 -2.22 23.96 23.17
N ARG A 47 -3.39 24.62 23.09
CA ARG A 47 -4.35 24.43 22.00
C ARG A 47 -3.74 24.78 20.65
N GLU A 48 -3.05 25.92 20.56
CA GLU A 48 -2.37 26.37 19.33
C GLU A 48 -1.30 25.36 18.89
N LEU A 49 -0.42 24.94 19.80
CA LEU A 49 0.61 23.94 19.53
C LEU A 49 0.06 22.60 19.05
N ILE A 50 -1.03 22.12 19.67
CA ILE A 50 -1.70 20.88 19.27
C ILE A 50 -2.29 21.02 17.86
N PHE A 51 -2.93 22.15 17.57
CA PHE A 51 -3.45 22.41 16.22
C PHE A 51 -2.32 22.48 15.19
N ASP A 52 -1.20 23.15 15.47
CA ASP A 52 -0.08 23.25 14.54
C ASP A 52 0.46 21.87 14.14
N VAL A 53 0.62 20.96 15.12
CA VAL A 53 1.02 19.58 14.86
C VAL A 53 -0.02 18.86 13.99
N PHE A 54 -1.30 18.93 14.33
CA PHE A 54 -2.34 18.22 13.58
C PHE A 54 -2.55 18.77 12.16
N ILE A 55 -2.51 20.09 11.99
CA ILE A 55 -2.52 20.75 10.68
C ILE A 55 -1.31 20.29 9.86
N TYR A 56 -0.12 20.24 10.45
CA TYR A 56 1.07 19.73 9.77
C TYR A 56 0.87 18.29 9.27
N TYR A 57 0.34 17.41 10.12
CA TYR A 57 0.06 16.02 9.73
C TYR A 57 -0.99 15.92 8.62
N VAL A 58 -2.07 16.71 8.71
CA VAL A 58 -3.14 16.71 7.71
C VAL A 58 -2.66 17.25 6.36
N ARG A 59 -1.79 18.27 6.36
CA ARG A 59 -1.19 18.85 5.14
C ARG A 59 -0.18 17.93 4.47
N THR A 60 0.62 17.20 5.27
CA THR A 60 1.84 16.54 4.75
C THR A 60 1.74 15.01 4.67
N LYS A 61 0.84 14.39 5.43
CA LYS A 61 0.72 12.93 5.53
C LYS A 61 -0.60 12.42 4.97
N ALA A 62 -0.66 11.11 4.72
CA ALA A 62 -1.91 10.45 4.32
C ALA A 62 -2.95 10.55 5.44
N ALA A 63 -4.23 10.65 5.08
CA ALA A 63 -5.33 10.82 6.04
C ALA A 63 -5.36 9.77 7.16
N ALA A 64 -5.10 8.50 6.82
CA ALA A 64 -4.98 7.42 7.81
C ALA A 64 -3.84 7.65 8.82
N THR A 65 -2.72 8.24 8.40
CA THR A 65 -1.59 8.55 9.29
C THR A 65 -1.94 9.70 10.22
N ALA A 66 -2.50 10.79 9.68
CA ALA A 66 -2.94 11.94 10.48
C ALA A 66 -3.98 11.50 11.54
N SER A 67 -4.97 10.71 11.13
CA SER A 67 -5.98 10.13 12.03
C SER A 67 -5.35 9.26 13.12
N SER A 68 -4.38 8.41 12.77
CA SER A 68 -3.68 7.54 13.74
C SER A 68 -2.89 8.33 14.77
N ILE A 69 -2.25 9.45 14.38
CA ILE A 69 -1.54 10.33 15.33
C ILE A 69 -2.52 10.91 16.34
N VAL A 70 -3.64 11.49 15.86
CA VAL A 70 -4.65 12.09 16.75
C VAL A 70 -5.18 11.06 17.74
N VAL A 71 -5.53 9.86 17.27
CA VAL A 71 -6.03 8.78 18.13
C VAL A 71 -4.98 8.32 19.14
N ASN A 72 -3.72 8.16 18.74
CA ASN A 72 -2.67 7.64 19.61
C ASN A 72 -2.19 8.66 20.65
N VAL A 73 -2.32 9.96 20.38
CA VAL A 73 -1.82 11.03 21.26
C VAL A 73 -2.92 11.59 22.15
N LYS A 74 -4.18 11.64 21.67
CA LYS A 74 -5.33 12.20 22.41
C LYS A 74 -5.39 11.80 23.89
N PRO A 75 -5.27 10.51 24.28
CA PRO A 75 -5.39 10.11 25.69
C PRO A 75 -4.38 10.76 26.64
N TYR A 76 -3.31 11.36 26.09
CA TYR A 76 -2.20 11.91 26.86
C TYR A 76 -2.11 13.43 26.79
N ILE A 77 -2.88 14.07 25.90
CA ILE A 77 -2.88 15.52 25.72
C ILE A 77 -4.28 16.14 25.81
N GLU A 78 -5.31 15.34 26.15
CA GLU A 78 -6.71 15.79 26.25
C GLU A 78 -6.93 16.85 27.34
N LYS A 79 -5.99 16.96 28.30
CA LYS A 79 -5.95 18.00 29.34
C LYS A 79 -4.85 19.05 29.09
N GLY A 80 -4.31 19.09 27.88
CA GLY A 80 -3.15 19.91 27.51
C GLY A 80 -1.86 19.12 27.41
N ILE A 81 -0.79 19.78 26.96
CA ILE A 81 0.52 19.13 26.81
C ILE A 81 1.10 18.86 28.22
N PRO A 82 1.37 17.60 28.58
CA PRO A 82 1.92 17.24 29.89
C PRO A 82 3.34 17.76 30.06
N SER A 83 3.79 17.95 31.31
CA SER A 83 5.18 18.32 31.57
C SER A 83 6.15 17.20 31.20
N LEU A 84 7.43 17.51 31.00
CA LEU A 84 8.45 16.48 30.71
C LEU A 84 8.55 15.46 31.85
N HIS A 85 8.35 15.91 33.08
CA HIS A 85 8.31 15.04 34.25
C HIS A 85 7.16 14.04 34.14
N ASP A 86 5.94 14.51 33.83
CA ASP A 86 4.77 13.65 33.67
C ASP A 86 4.96 12.66 32.51
N VAL A 87 5.52 13.13 31.38
CA VAL A 87 5.85 12.28 30.22
C VAL A 87 6.82 11.16 30.62
N LYS A 88 7.84 11.46 31.43
CA LYS A 88 8.78 10.46 31.95
C LYS A 88 8.09 9.45 32.86
N MET A 89 7.23 9.92 33.76
CA MET A 89 6.51 9.07 34.72
C MET A 89 5.54 8.11 34.05
N MET A 90 4.78 8.59 33.06
CA MET A 90 3.82 7.76 32.35
C MET A 90 4.47 6.81 31.33
N TRP A 91 5.68 7.10 30.85
CA TRP A 91 6.29 6.46 29.67
C TRP A 91 6.25 4.94 29.70
N SER A 92 6.60 4.32 30.84
CA SER A 92 6.64 2.86 31.00
C SER A 92 5.29 2.19 30.78
N GLY A 93 4.18 2.86 31.14
CA GLY A 93 2.81 2.37 30.98
C GLY A 93 2.21 2.55 29.59
N LEU A 94 2.88 3.27 28.68
CA LEU A 94 2.37 3.48 27.33
C LEU A 94 2.55 2.22 26.46
N LYS A 95 1.53 1.88 25.67
CA LYS A 95 1.66 0.89 24.59
C LYS A 95 2.62 1.43 23.52
N THR A 96 3.30 0.55 22.79
CA THR A 96 4.26 0.94 21.75
C THR A 96 3.68 1.86 20.67
N SER A 97 2.40 1.69 20.30
CA SER A 97 1.71 2.59 19.34
C SER A 97 1.56 4.01 19.90
N ASN A 98 1.28 4.11 21.20
CA ASN A 98 1.16 5.39 21.91
C ASN A 98 2.53 6.06 22.08
N LYS A 99 3.57 5.32 22.49
CA LYS A 99 4.95 5.83 22.53
C LYS A 99 5.39 6.39 21.17
N LYS A 100 5.08 5.69 20.08
CA LYS A 100 5.33 6.17 18.71
C LYS A 100 4.57 7.46 18.39
N GLY A 101 3.28 7.51 18.71
CA GLY A 101 2.46 8.71 18.51
C GLY A 101 2.99 9.91 19.29
N VAL A 102 3.31 9.73 20.58
CA VAL A 102 3.84 10.79 21.46
C VAL A 102 5.22 11.27 21.00
N ASN A 103 6.14 10.36 20.65
CA ASN A 103 7.43 10.73 20.04
C ASN A 103 7.24 11.52 18.74
N GLN A 104 6.30 11.10 17.89
CA GLN A 104 5.96 11.79 16.64
C GLN A 104 5.32 13.17 16.86
N PHE A 105 4.56 13.34 17.94
CA PHE A 105 3.98 14.63 18.31
C PHE A 105 5.06 15.61 18.75
N PHE A 106 5.91 15.25 19.72
CA PHE A 106 7.00 16.12 20.18
C PHE A 106 8.07 16.35 19.12
N GLY A 107 8.38 15.35 18.29
CA GLY A 107 9.28 15.53 17.16
C GLY A 107 8.74 16.49 16.11
N THR A 108 7.42 16.55 15.91
CA THR A 108 6.82 17.57 15.04
C THR A 108 6.87 18.96 15.68
N LEU A 109 6.61 19.10 16.99
CA LEU A 109 6.73 20.40 17.68
C LEU A 109 8.14 20.98 17.56
N SER A 110 9.16 20.16 17.85
CA SER A 110 10.57 20.52 17.65
C SER A 110 10.84 20.94 16.20
N LYS A 111 10.35 20.17 15.23
CA LYS A 111 10.49 20.47 13.79
C LYS A 111 9.81 21.79 13.36
N LEU A 112 8.72 22.17 14.00
CA LEU A 112 8.01 23.42 13.73
C LEU A 112 8.67 24.63 14.40
N GLY A 113 9.79 24.44 15.13
CA GLY A 113 10.57 25.50 15.73
C GLY A 113 10.27 25.75 17.22
N HIS A 114 9.47 24.91 17.87
CA HIS A 114 9.18 25.02 19.30
C HIS A 114 10.28 24.33 20.12
N SER A 115 11.41 25.00 20.27
CA SER A 115 12.63 24.45 20.90
C SER A 115 12.43 23.99 22.35
N GLN A 116 11.43 24.53 23.06
CA GLN A 116 11.10 24.07 24.42
C GLN A 116 10.66 22.58 24.47
N PHE A 117 10.33 21.97 23.33
CA PHE A 117 10.00 20.55 23.21
C PHE A 117 11.15 19.68 22.69
N ASP A 118 12.35 20.23 22.49
CA ASP A 118 13.50 19.47 22.02
C ASP A 118 13.90 18.38 23.03
N GLU A 119 13.92 18.72 24.32
CA GLU A 119 14.20 17.73 25.38
C GLU A 119 13.14 16.63 25.46
N TYR A 120 11.87 16.96 25.18
CA TYR A 120 10.79 15.98 25.08
C TYR A 120 11.05 15.03 23.92
N HIS A 121 11.43 15.56 22.75
CA HIS A 121 11.74 14.73 21.61
C HIS A 121 12.97 13.84 21.85
N ILE A 122 14.03 14.38 22.46
CA ILE A 122 15.23 13.63 22.82
C ILE A 122 14.87 12.46 23.76
N PHE A 123 14.11 12.73 24.81
CA PHE A 123 13.69 11.70 25.76
C PHE A 123 12.84 10.62 25.08
N THR A 124 11.76 11.03 24.39
CA THR A 124 10.80 10.09 23.77
C THR A 124 11.41 9.28 22.64
N ARG A 125 12.37 9.83 21.89
CA ARG A 125 13.14 9.12 20.87
C ARG A 125 14.10 8.11 21.48
N SER A 126 14.82 8.48 22.54
CA SER A 126 15.83 7.63 23.17
C SER A 126 15.22 6.45 23.93
N ASN A 127 14.01 6.63 24.46
CA ASN A 127 13.28 5.63 25.23
C ASN A 127 12.20 4.90 24.42
N LEU A 128 12.17 5.12 23.09
CA LEU A 128 11.25 4.38 22.22
C LEU A 128 11.60 2.89 22.26
N ASP A 129 10.58 2.04 22.37
CA ASP A 129 10.79 0.59 22.37
C ASP A 129 11.57 0.20 21.09
N LYS A 130 12.82 -0.25 21.27
CA LYS A 130 13.56 -0.90 20.20
C LYS A 130 12.80 -2.18 19.89
N SER A 131 12.18 -2.27 18.72
CA SER A 131 11.49 -3.49 18.34
C SER A 131 12.51 -4.63 18.27
N LYS A 132 12.51 -5.52 19.27
CA LYS A 132 13.02 -6.88 19.08
C LYS A 132 12.07 -7.54 18.10
N SER A 133 12.34 -7.35 16.81
CA SER A 133 11.57 -7.98 15.75
C SER A 133 11.95 -9.45 15.74
N ASN A 134 11.13 -10.31 16.33
CA ASN A 134 11.23 -11.73 16.04
C ASN A 134 10.82 -11.91 14.57
N SER A 135 11.80 -12.06 13.68
CA SER A 135 11.59 -12.24 12.24
C SER A 135 10.77 -13.49 11.94
N LEU A 136 10.67 -14.43 12.88
CA LEU A 136 9.88 -15.67 12.79
C LEU A 136 8.68 -15.67 13.75
N ASP A 137 8.22 -14.52 14.23
CA ASP A 137 6.98 -14.44 15.02
C ASP A 137 5.80 -15.07 14.25
N SER A 138 5.02 -15.93 14.91
CA SER A 138 3.93 -16.69 14.27
C SER A 138 2.79 -15.81 13.76
N PHE A 139 2.63 -14.59 14.29
CA PHE A 139 1.57 -13.66 13.88
C PHE A 139 2.06 -12.52 12.98
N LYS A 140 3.28 -12.03 13.22
CA LYS A 140 3.83 -10.81 12.61
C LYS A 140 5.10 -11.05 11.79
N GLY A 141 5.78 -12.16 12.01
CA GLY A 141 7.01 -12.54 11.33
C GLY A 141 6.76 -13.27 10.02
N ALA A 142 7.85 -13.67 9.37
CA ALA A 142 7.83 -14.47 8.17
C ALA A 142 7.03 -15.78 8.35
N LEU A 143 6.42 -16.20 7.25
CA LEU A 143 5.81 -17.51 7.12
C LEU A 143 6.91 -18.59 7.11
N THR A 144 6.61 -19.77 7.65
CA THR A 144 7.43 -20.97 7.42
C THR A 144 7.33 -21.41 5.96
N ASP A 145 8.22 -22.31 5.54
CA ASP A 145 8.17 -22.90 4.20
C ASP A 145 6.86 -23.64 3.95
N PHE A 146 6.43 -24.43 4.94
CA PHE A 146 5.15 -25.10 4.92
C PHE A 146 3.96 -24.11 4.79
N GLU A 147 3.92 -23.07 5.61
CA GLU A 147 2.85 -22.07 5.57
C GLU A 147 2.80 -21.31 4.24
N PHE A 148 3.95 -20.89 3.72
CA PHE A 148 4.03 -20.16 2.46
C PHE A 148 3.65 -21.03 1.28
N ASP A 149 4.11 -22.28 1.24
CA ASP A 149 3.80 -23.22 0.16
C ASP A 149 2.32 -23.62 0.19
N SER A 150 1.75 -23.85 1.39
CA SER A 150 0.31 -24.05 1.55
C SER A 150 -0.47 -22.85 1.05
N PHE A 151 -0.07 -21.63 1.43
CA PHE A 151 -0.72 -20.40 0.97
C PHE A 151 -0.64 -20.27 -0.56
N ALA A 152 0.55 -20.41 -1.14
CA ALA A 152 0.76 -20.30 -2.58
C ALA A 152 -0.04 -21.35 -3.36
N LYS A 153 -0.11 -22.59 -2.86
CA LYS A 153 -0.92 -23.67 -3.43
C LYS A 153 -2.41 -23.31 -3.42
N ASN A 154 -2.93 -22.78 -2.31
CA ASN A 154 -4.34 -22.39 -2.23
C ASN A 154 -4.67 -21.16 -3.08
N VAL A 155 -3.77 -20.19 -3.19
CA VAL A 155 -3.89 -19.07 -4.15
C VAL A 155 -3.97 -19.60 -5.59
N ASN A 156 -3.08 -20.53 -5.97
CA ASN A 156 -3.08 -21.12 -7.31
C ASN A 156 -4.36 -21.91 -7.59
N LYS A 157 -4.76 -22.79 -6.66
CA LYS A 157 -5.99 -23.57 -6.76
C LYS A 157 -7.22 -22.69 -6.94
N ASN A 158 -7.31 -21.59 -6.20
CA ASN A 158 -8.43 -20.64 -6.28
C ASN A 158 -8.56 -20.00 -7.67
N VAL A 159 -7.45 -19.70 -8.34
CA VAL A 159 -7.45 -19.12 -9.69
C VAL A 159 -7.74 -20.21 -10.74
N GLN A 160 -7.13 -21.38 -10.61
CA GLN A 160 -7.32 -22.52 -11.52
C GLN A 160 -8.74 -23.07 -11.49
N SER A 161 -9.44 -22.95 -10.35
CA SER A 161 -10.83 -23.42 -10.23
C SER A 161 -11.84 -22.54 -10.96
N PHE A 162 -11.43 -21.39 -11.50
CA PHE A 162 -12.35 -20.49 -12.19
C PHE A 162 -12.46 -20.89 -13.66
N ASP A 163 -13.70 -21.05 -14.13
CA ASP A 163 -13.96 -21.26 -15.56
C ASP A 163 -13.88 -19.92 -16.31
N TRP A 164 -12.73 -19.72 -16.95
CA TRP A 164 -12.41 -18.56 -17.80
C TRP A 164 -13.16 -18.52 -19.12
N LYS A 165 -13.69 -19.66 -19.60
CA LYS A 165 -14.37 -19.77 -20.90
C LYS A 165 -15.88 -19.59 -20.79
N ALA A 166 -16.44 -19.71 -19.59
CA ALA A 166 -17.87 -19.51 -19.35
C ALA A 166 -18.33 -18.11 -19.78
N VAL A 167 -19.38 -18.06 -20.60
CA VAL A 167 -20.10 -16.82 -20.93
C VAL A 167 -20.85 -16.34 -19.69
N ARG A 168 -20.78 -15.04 -19.41
CA ARG A 168 -21.38 -14.41 -18.22
C ARG A 168 -22.36 -13.32 -18.62
N SER A 169 -23.51 -13.27 -17.96
CA SER A 169 -24.45 -12.15 -18.07
C SER A 169 -23.92 -10.91 -17.33
N ILE A 170 -24.54 -9.75 -17.54
CA ILE A 170 -24.17 -8.51 -16.85
C ILE A 170 -24.28 -8.62 -15.31
N ASP A 171 -25.20 -9.42 -14.79
CA ASP A 171 -25.42 -9.59 -13.35
C ASP A 171 -24.22 -10.24 -12.63
N PHE A 172 -23.46 -11.07 -13.34
CA PHE A 172 -22.21 -11.61 -12.82
C PHE A 172 -21.22 -10.48 -12.45
N TYR A 173 -21.09 -9.47 -13.32
CA TYR A 173 -20.13 -8.37 -13.17
C TYR A 173 -20.56 -7.37 -12.07
N ARG A 174 -21.86 -7.11 -11.98
CA ARG A 174 -22.47 -6.27 -10.94
C ARG A 174 -22.37 -6.89 -9.53
N SER A 175 -22.20 -8.20 -9.43
CA SER A 175 -22.13 -8.89 -8.15
C SER A 175 -20.72 -8.93 -7.55
N GLU A 176 -20.54 -8.28 -6.40
CA GLU A 176 -19.32 -8.42 -5.57
C GLU A 176 -19.10 -9.86 -5.08
N LYS A 177 -20.17 -10.66 -4.94
CA LYS A 177 -20.07 -12.08 -4.56
C LYS A 177 -19.58 -12.97 -5.70
N LEU A 178 -19.78 -12.56 -6.95
CA LEU A 178 -19.40 -13.33 -8.14
C LEU A 178 -18.15 -12.75 -8.80
N PHE A 179 -18.25 -11.62 -9.51
CA PHE A 179 -17.10 -10.97 -10.13
C PHE A 179 -16.08 -10.50 -9.10
N GLY A 180 -16.54 -9.90 -7.99
CA GLY A 180 -15.65 -9.48 -6.90
C GLY A 180 -14.81 -10.65 -6.36
N ARG A 181 -15.36 -11.87 -6.28
CA ARG A 181 -14.62 -13.08 -5.88
C ARG A 181 -13.50 -13.42 -6.87
N VAL A 182 -13.74 -13.33 -8.17
CA VAL A 182 -12.73 -13.60 -9.20
C VAL A 182 -11.65 -12.52 -9.19
N ARG A 183 -12.06 -11.24 -9.17
CA ARG A 183 -11.14 -10.10 -9.01
C ARG A 183 -10.21 -10.33 -7.82
N ASN A 184 -10.76 -10.67 -6.66
CA ASN A 184 -9.98 -10.89 -5.44
C ASN A 184 -8.98 -12.05 -5.58
N ARG A 185 -9.34 -13.14 -6.25
CA ARG A 185 -8.43 -14.27 -6.53
C ARG A 185 -7.26 -13.85 -7.43
N VAL A 186 -7.55 -13.11 -8.50
CA VAL A 186 -6.53 -12.60 -9.42
C VAL A 186 -5.61 -11.60 -8.73
N THR A 187 -6.17 -10.69 -7.94
CA THR A 187 -5.39 -9.74 -7.13
C THR A 187 -4.48 -10.46 -6.12
N ASN A 188 -4.97 -11.50 -5.44
CA ASN A 188 -4.16 -12.29 -4.49
C ASN A 188 -2.99 -12.99 -5.19
N LYS A 189 -3.23 -13.58 -6.37
CA LYS A 189 -2.18 -14.21 -7.19
C LYS A 189 -1.14 -13.20 -7.64
N LEU A 190 -1.57 -12.01 -8.08
CA LEU A 190 -0.65 -10.96 -8.49
C LEU A 190 0.16 -10.42 -7.30
N LEU A 191 -0.47 -10.16 -6.15
CA LEU A 191 0.21 -9.72 -4.93
C LEU A 191 1.32 -10.68 -4.51
N LEU A 192 1.03 -11.98 -4.54
CA LEU A 192 1.99 -13.02 -4.21
C LEU A 192 3.18 -13.02 -5.19
N ALA A 193 2.91 -12.83 -6.49
CA ALA A 193 3.95 -12.86 -7.52
C ALA A 193 4.86 -11.62 -7.52
N ILE A 194 4.30 -10.41 -7.39
CA ILE A 194 5.08 -9.17 -7.54
C ILE A 194 5.56 -8.57 -6.21
N VAL A 195 5.03 -9.06 -5.08
CA VAL A 195 5.46 -8.68 -3.72
C VAL A 195 5.34 -7.16 -3.45
N ARG A 196 4.43 -6.49 -4.17
CA ARG A 196 4.13 -5.05 -4.04
C ARG A 196 3.03 -4.79 -3.02
N ARG A 197 2.92 -3.53 -2.57
CA ARG A 197 1.91 -3.14 -1.56
C ARG A 197 0.51 -3.13 -2.18
N PRO A 198 -0.57 -3.36 -1.41
CA PRO A 198 -1.94 -3.31 -1.91
C PRO A 198 -2.29 -2.02 -2.65
N ILE A 199 -1.82 -0.86 -2.15
CA ILE A 199 -2.02 0.45 -2.81
C ILE A 199 -1.43 0.51 -4.23
N GLN A 200 -0.36 -0.24 -4.47
CA GLN A 200 0.30 -0.25 -5.78
C GLN A 200 -0.53 -1.03 -6.80
N LEU A 201 -1.31 -2.03 -6.36
CA LEU A 201 -2.25 -2.75 -7.22
C LEU A 201 -3.57 -2.00 -7.39
N SER A 202 -4.05 -1.32 -6.35
CA SER A 202 -5.31 -0.57 -6.39
C SER A 202 -5.27 0.62 -7.34
N VAL A 203 -4.11 0.99 -7.87
CA VAL A 203 -3.96 2.11 -8.81
C VAL A 203 -3.60 1.64 -10.22
N LEU A 204 -3.47 0.33 -10.46
CA LEU A 204 -3.12 -0.22 -11.77
C LEU A 204 -4.25 -0.05 -12.77
N LYS A 205 -3.85 0.19 -14.02
CA LYS A 205 -4.72 0.28 -15.20
C LYS A 205 -4.23 -0.68 -16.26
N TRP A 206 -5.07 -0.98 -17.24
CA TRP A 206 -4.67 -1.93 -18.30
C TRP A 206 -3.49 -1.44 -19.16
N SER A 207 -3.29 -0.13 -19.29
CA SER A 207 -2.10 0.48 -19.91
C SER A 207 -0.79 0.26 -19.15
N ASP A 208 -0.83 -0.27 -17.92
CA ASP A 208 0.37 -0.63 -17.17
C ASP A 208 0.85 -2.06 -17.45
N LEU A 209 0.11 -2.83 -18.24
CA LEU A 209 0.43 -4.20 -18.59
C LEU A 209 0.64 -4.29 -20.11
N VAL A 210 1.89 -4.45 -20.53
CA VAL A 210 2.29 -4.50 -21.95
C VAL A 210 3.10 -5.75 -22.23
N PRO A 211 3.21 -6.20 -23.49
CA PRO A 211 4.12 -7.28 -23.85
C PRO A 211 5.56 -6.98 -23.45
N ALA A 212 6.31 -8.00 -23.02
CA ALA A 212 7.75 -7.89 -22.88
C ALA A 212 8.36 -7.48 -24.24
N GLY A 213 9.32 -6.56 -24.21
CA GLY A 213 9.89 -5.90 -25.39
C GLY A 213 9.12 -4.69 -25.89
N SER A 214 7.89 -4.45 -25.43
CA SER A 214 7.16 -3.21 -25.74
C SER A 214 7.56 -2.08 -24.80
N SER A 215 7.45 -0.84 -25.27
CA SER A 215 7.72 0.34 -24.45
C SER A 215 6.47 0.92 -23.80
N PHE A 216 6.59 1.35 -22.54
CA PHE A 216 5.57 2.14 -21.86
C PHE A 216 5.49 3.59 -22.34
N LYS A 217 6.51 4.06 -23.09
CA LYS A 217 6.69 5.45 -23.51
C LYS A 217 6.57 6.44 -22.33
N ASP A 218 7.07 6.03 -21.16
CA ASP A 218 7.03 6.82 -19.94
C ASP A 218 8.40 7.43 -19.67
N PRO A 219 8.53 8.77 -19.50
CA PRO A 219 9.82 9.39 -19.23
C PRO A 219 10.45 8.93 -17.91
N GLY A 220 9.69 8.36 -16.99
CA GLY A 220 10.20 7.79 -15.74
C GLY A 220 10.80 6.39 -15.87
N ILE A 221 10.71 5.76 -17.05
CA ILE A 221 11.26 4.43 -17.35
C ILE A 221 12.19 4.56 -18.55
N LEU A 222 13.47 4.26 -18.36
CA LEU A 222 14.42 4.27 -19.47
C LEU A 222 14.15 3.05 -20.36
N HIS A 223 14.32 3.21 -21.66
CA HIS A 223 14.15 2.09 -22.60
C HIS A 223 15.07 0.90 -22.26
N SER A 224 16.28 1.17 -21.76
CA SER A 224 17.22 0.14 -21.28
C SER A 224 16.78 -0.58 -20.01
N ASP A 225 15.84 -0.02 -19.25
CA ASP A 225 15.28 -0.63 -18.04
C ASP A 225 14.04 -1.48 -18.37
N GLU A 226 13.47 -1.37 -19.58
CA GLU A 226 12.36 -2.20 -20.07
C GLU A 226 12.84 -3.62 -20.36
N ILE A 227 11.98 -4.61 -20.07
CA ILE A 227 12.36 -6.01 -20.21
C ILE A 227 12.36 -6.38 -21.69
N GLY A 228 13.52 -6.74 -22.23
CA GLY A 228 13.64 -7.33 -23.57
C GLY A 228 13.02 -8.73 -23.65
N THR A 229 12.67 -9.17 -24.85
CA THR A 229 12.09 -10.50 -25.11
C THR A 229 13.06 -11.35 -25.95
N VAL A 230 13.18 -12.63 -25.58
CA VAL A 230 13.80 -13.69 -26.40
C VAL A 230 12.71 -14.74 -26.67
N GLY A 231 11.72 -14.37 -27.49
CA GLY A 231 10.79 -15.32 -28.11
C GLY A 231 9.61 -15.83 -27.28
N GLY A 232 9.25 -15.18 -26.17
CA GLY A 232 8.09 -15.59 -25.33
C GLY A 232 6.96 -14.57 -25.26
N ASP A 233 5.71 -15.05 -25.13
CA ASP A 233 4.48 -14.25 -24.94
C ASP A 233 4.33 -13.76 -23.49
N SER A 234 5.43 -13.28 -22.91
CA SER A 234 5.44 -12.75 -21.54
C SER A 234 4.99 -11.29 -21.52
N LEU A 235 4.38 -10.88 -20.41
CA LEU A 235 4.02 -9.50 -20.15
C LEU A 235 4.99 -8.88 -19.15
N GLN A 236 5.09 -7.55 -19.18
CA GLN A 236 5.74 -6.75 -18.16
C GLN A 236 4.75 -5.76 -17.55
N LEU A 237 4.88 -5.54 -16.25
CA LEU A 237 3.99 -4.69 -15.46
C LEU A 237 4.73 -3.46 -14.96
N ARG A 238 4.23 -2.27 -15.31
CA ARG A 238 4.62 -1.01 -14.66
C ARG A 238 3.86 -0.85 -13.35
N VAL A 239 4.57 -0.44 -12.31
CA VAL A 239 3.99 -0.16 -10.98
C VAL A 239 4.39 1.26 -10.57
N PHE A 240 3.71 1.87 -9.60
CA PHE A 240 4.01 3.23 -9.13
C PHE A 240 4.50 3.26 -7.68
N VAL A 241 5.31 4.27 -7.34
CA VAL A 241 5.84 4.48 -5.98
C VAL A 241 4.68 4.76 -5.01
N ALA A 242 4.46 3.87 -4.04
CA ALA A 242 3.39 4.05 -3.03
C ALA A 242 3.61 5.26 -2.09
N LYS A 243 4.85 5.69 -1.88
CA LYS A 243 5.24 6.76 -0.96
C LYS A 243 6.32 7.63 -1.60
N SER A 244 5.91 8.64 -2.37
CA SER A 244 6.82 9.66 -2.89
C SER A 244 6.47 11.04 -2.32
N THR A 245 7.50 11.77 -1.94
CA THR A 245 7.40 13.17 -1.53
C THR A 245 7.10 14.00 -2.79
N GLY A 246 6.10 14.90 -2.73
CA GLY A 246 5.75 15.77 -3.87
C GLY A 246 4.76 15.19 -4.87
N ALA A 247 4.32 13.93 -4.73
CA ALA A 247 3.25 13.38 -5.57
C ALA A 247 1.91 14.07 -5.30
N ARG A 248 1.27 14.53 -6.38
CA ARG A 248 -0.10 15.04 -6.43
C ARG A 248 -1.09 13.92 -6.69
N HIS A 249 -0.71 12.94 -7.52
CA HIS A 249 -1.51 11.77 -7.86
C HIS A 249 -0.78 10.45 -7.56
N PRO A 250 -1.50 9.35 -7.29
CA PRO A 250 -0.89 8.05 -6.99
C PRO A 250 -0.04 7.47 -8.13
N ARG A 251 -0.22 7.96 -9.36
CA ARG A 251 0.43 7.49 -10.59
C ARG A 251 1.51 8.45 -11.12
N ASP A 252 1.96 9.41 -10.31
CA ASP A 252 2.95 10.41 -10.73
C ASP A 252 4.35 9.83 -10.94
N PHE A 253 4.72 8.83 -10.14
CA PHE A 253 6.08 8.31 -10.11
C PHE A 253 6.08 6.81 -10.39
N PRO A 254 6.32 6.36 -11.62
CA PRO A 254 6.49 4.94 -11.90
C PRO A 254 7.73 4.38 -11.17
N GLU A 255 7.73 3.07 -10.92
CA GLU A 255 8.95 2.36 -10.60
C GLU A 255 9.84 2.33 -11.84
N ARG A 256 11.13 2.58 -11.63
CA ARG A 256 12.13 2.63 -12.70
C ARG A 256 12.17 1.34 -13.51
N TYR A 257 12.09 0.20 -12.82
CA TYR A 257 12.17 -1.13 -13.42
C TYR A 257 10.76 -1.74 -13.48
N PRO A 258 10.23 -2.01 -14.68
CA PRO A 258 9.04 -2.85 -14.86
C PRO A 258 9.26 -4.25 -14.29
N ILE A 259 8.17 -4.90 -13.90
CA ILE A 259 8.20 -6.25 -13.32
C ILE A 259 7.93 -7.25 -14.44
N PRO A 260 8.88 -8.13 -14.80
CA PRO A 260 8.61 -9.22 -15.73
C PRO A 260 7.65 -10.22 -15.09
N LEU A 261 6.68 -10.69 -15.87
CA LEU A 261 5.72 -11.69 -15.42
C LEU A 261 6.03 -13.03 -16.07
N SER A 262 5.85 -14.12 -15.33
CA SER A 262 5.93 -15.47 -15.93
C SER A 262 4.85 -15.66 -16.98
N GLU A 263 5.05 -16.60 -17.91
CA GLU A 263 4.06 -16.92 -18.95
C GLU A 263 2.71 -17.33 -18.35
N ASP A 264 2.71 -18.14 -17.30
CA ASP A 264 1.49 -18.54 -16.59
C ASP A 264 0.72 -17.34 -16.03
N LEU A 265 1.44 -16.41 -15.40
CA LEU A 265 0.83 -15.20 -14.85
C LEU A 265 0.33 -14.27 -15.96
N SER A 266 1.10 -14.18 -17.04
CA SER A 266 0.75 -13.42 -18.24
C SER A 266 -0.53 -13.93 -18.89
N ARG A 267 -0.64 -15.24 -19.12
CA ARG A 267 -1.85 -15.90 -19.65
C ARG A 267 -3.07 -15.63 -18.78
N MET A 268 -2.92 -15.80 -17.46
CA MET A 268 -4.01 -15.53 -16.51
C MET A 268 -4.47 -14.06 -16.56
N LEU A 269 -3.55 -13.09 -16.65
CA LEU A 269 -3.92 -11.68 -16.77
C LEU A 269 -4.57 -11.35 -18.11
N VAL A 270 -4.18 -12.02 -19.20
CA VAL A 270 -4.86 -11.90 -20.50
C VAL A 270 -6.30 -12.40 -20.41
N ASP A 271 -6.52 -13.58 -19.81
CA ASP A 271 -7.87 -14.12 -19.63
C ASP A 271 -8.72 -13.26 -18.70
N TYR A 272 -8.10 -12.69 -17.66
CA TYR A 272 -8.76 -11.71 -16.81
C TYR A 272 -9.09 -10.40 -17.53
N LYS A 273 -8.19 -9.89 -18.40
CA LYS A 273 -8.46 -8.72 -19.24
C LYS A 273 -9.65 -8.96 -20.17
N LYS A 274 -9.74 -10.15 -20.79
CA LYS A 274 -10.89 -10.54 -21.63
C LYS A 274 -12.19 -10.58 -20.82
N LEU A 275 -12.15 -11.13 -19.60
CA LEU A 275 -13.31 -11.13 -18.70
C LEU A 275 -13.79 -9.70 -18.41
N VAL A 276 -12.88 -8.79 -18.03
CA VAL A 276 -13.22 -7.38 -17.74
C VAL A 276 -13.70 -6.66 -19.00
N TYR A 277 -13.05 -6.88 -20.15
CA TYR A 277 -13.47 -6.35 -21.45
C TYR A 277 -14.92 -6.73 -21.75
N ASN A 278 -15.29 -8.00 -21.58
CA ASN A 278 -16.66 -8.47 -21.80
C ASN A 278 -17.65 -7.82 -20.84
N GLY A 279 -17.29 -7.64 -19.57
CA GLY A 279 -18.11 -6.92 -18.59
C GLY A 279 -18.40 -5.47 -19.00
N ILE A 280 -17.37 -4.75 -19.48
CA ILE A 280 -17.52 -3.37 -19.96
C ILE A 280 -18.37 -3.34 -21.23
N LYS A 281 -18.16 -4.27 -22.17
CA LYS A 281 -19.00 -4.40 -23.38
C LYS A 281 -20.47 -4.50 -23.01
N LEU A 282 -20.80 -5.40 -22.08
CA LEU A 282 -22.17 -5.62 -21.63
C LEU A 282 -22.73 -4.41 -20.88
N ALA A 283 -21.92 -3.72 -20.07
CA ALA A 283 -22.35 -2.50 -19.37
C ALA A 283 -22.70 -1.39 -20.36
N LEU A 284 -21.86 -1.15 -21.37
CA LEU A 284 -22.10 -0.17 -22.43
C LEU A 284 -23.34 -0.53 -23.26
N ILE A 285 -23.48 -1.80 -23.68
CA ILE A 285 -24.67 -2.28 -24.40
C ILE A 285 -25.94 -2.09 -23.55
N SER A 286 -25.87 -2.35 -22.25
CA SER A 286 -27.02 -2.15 -21.34
C SER A 286 -27.40 -0.68 -21.17
N ALA A 287 -26.48 0.25 -21.45
CA ALA A 287 -26.72 1.68 -21.52
C ALA A 287 -27.18 2.16 -22.91
N GLY A 288 -27.35 1.25 -23.88
CA GLY A 288 -27.72 1.57 -25.25
C GLY A 288 -26.55 1.95 -26.16
N LEU A 289 -25.31 1.85 -25.67
CA LEU A 289 -24.10 2.20 -26.40
C LEU A 289 -23.51 0.97 -27.11
N LYS A 290 -23.03 1.15 -28.34
CA LYS A 290 -22.41 0.07 -29.13
C LYS A 290 -21.00 0.48 -29.57
N PRO A 291 -19.98 0.25 -28.75
CA PRO A 291 -18.61 0.53 -29.16
C PRO A 291 -18.16 -0.47 -30.23
N GLY A 292 -17.40 0.01 -31.22
CA GLY A 292 -16.65 -0.89 -32.11
C GLY A 292 -15.53 -1.60 -31.33
N ASP A 293 -15.07 -2.79 -31.77
CA ASP A 293 -14.07 -3.55 -31.00
C ASP A 293 -12.73 -2.79 -30.86
N CYS A 294 -12.26 -2.11 -31.90
CA CYS A 294 -11.04 -1.27 -31.82
C CYS A 294 -11.21 -0.10 -30.84
N GLU A 295 -12.39 0.53 -30.84
CA GLU A 295 -12.72 1.61 -29.93
C GLU A 295 -12.80 1.11 -28.49
N GLN A 296 -13.44 -0.04 -28.27
CA GLN A 296 -13.55 -0.64 -26.95
C GLN A 296 -12.17 -0.99 -26.37
N LEU A 297 -11.25 -1.49 -27.20
CA LEU A 297 -9.87 -1.75 -26.78
C LEU A 297 -9.16 -0.46 -26.36
N ARG A 298 -9.35 0.65 -27.09
CA ARG A 298 -8.81 1.96 -26.69
C ARG A 298 -9.40 2.44 -25.36
N LEU A 299 -10.71 2.28 -25.17
CA LEU A 299 -11.39 2.67 -23.93
C LEU A 299 -10.86 1.92 -22.70
N MET A 300 -10.29 0.71 -22.88
CA MET A 300 -9.76 -0.09 -21.77
C MET A 300 -8.46 0.46 -21.17
N ASP A 301 -7.67 1.25 -21.91
CA ASP A 301 -6.30 1.59 -21.51
C ASP A 301 -6.20 2.23 -20.11
N ASN A 302 -7.15 3.11 -19.80
CA ASN A 302 -7.18 3.81 -18.52
C ASN A 302 -8.18 3.24 -17.51
N VAL A 303 -8.89 2.17 -17.88
CA VAL A 303 -9.78 1.45 -16.96
C VAL A 303 -8.94 0.77 -15.89
N PRO A 304 -9.40 0.76 -14.61
CA PRO A 304 -8.75 0.04 -13.54
C PRO A 304 -8.53 -1.43 -13.91
N MET A 305 -7.35 -1.97 -13.64
CA MET A 305 -7.09 -3.40 -13.84
C MET A 305 -7.97 -4.26 -12.92
N PHE A 306 -8.30 -3.72 -11.73
CA PHE A 306 -9.17 -4.34 -10.74
C PHE A 306 -10.36 -3.43 -10.42
N PRO A 307 -11.38 -3.37 -11.28
CA PRO A 307 -12.51 -2.47 -11.08
C PRO A 307 -13.41 -2.92 -9.92
N ASP A 308 -14.02 -1.95 -9.26
CA ASP A 308 -15.13 -2.16 -8.35
C ASP A 308 -16.38 -2.60 -9.13
N SER A 309 -17.22 -3.48 -8.56
CA SER A 309 -18.41 -3.96 -9.27
C SER A 309 -19.39 -2.84 -9.63
N SER A 310 -19.39 -1.72 -8.89
CA SER A 310 -20.21 -0.54 -9.22
C SER A 310 -19.91 0.07 -10.59
N LEU A 311 -18.76 -0.22 -11.20
CA LEU A 311 -18.46 0.17 -12.59
C LEU A 311 -19.50 -0.38 -13.57
N PHE A 312 -19.99 -1.60 -13.34
CA PHE A 312 -20.93 -2.29 -14.22
C PHE A 312 -22.40 -1.92 -13.94
N GLU A 313 -22.65 -1.16 -12.89
CA GLU A 313 -23.97 -0.62 -12.52
C GLU A 313 -24.14 0.84 -12.96
N ALA A 314 -23.03 1.54 -13.22
CA ALA A 314 -23.04 2.92 -13.66
C ALA A 314 -23.79 3.10 -14.99
N LYS A 315 -24.49 4.22 -15.11
CA LYS A 315 -25.15 4.64 -16.34
C LYS A 315 -24.21 5.55 -17.12
N TYR A 316 -24.07 5.26 -18.41
CA TYR A 316 -23.22 6.02 -19.32
C TYR A 316 -24.10 6.62 -20.40
N GLU A 317 -24.04 7.94 -20.58
CA GLU A 317 -24.85 8.65 -21.58
C GLU A 317 -24.20 8.60 -22.98
N SER A 318 -22.88 8.52 -23.04
CA SER A 318 -22.11 8.41 -24.29
C SER A 318 -20.77 7.71 -24.07
N LEU A 319 -20.11 7.33 -25.18
CA LEU A 319 -18.75 6.74 -25.12
C LEU A 319 -17.70 7.77 -24.71
N GLU A 320 -17.89 9.03 -25.09
CA GLU A 320 -17.04 10.15 -24.67
C GLU A 320 -17.14 10.39 -23.17
N MET A 321 -18.36 10.31 -22.61
CA MET A 321 -18.57 10.36 -21.17
C MET A 321 -17.80 9.23 -20.48
N PHE A 322 -17.92 8.00 -20.98
CA PHE A 322 -17.17 6.86 -20.45
C PHE A 322 -15.66 7.12 -20.47
N ASP A 323 -15.10 7.51 -21.62
CA ASP A 323 -13.66 7.77 -21.79
C ASP A 323 -13.17 8.87 -20.84
N SER A 324 -13.96 9.94 -20.69
CA SER A 324 -13.63 11.06 -19.81
C SER A 324 -13.51 10.68 -18.32
N LEU A 325 -14.20 9.62 -17.87
CA LEU A 325 -14.11 9.11 -16.50
C LEU A 325 -12.77 8.39 -16.26
N PHE A 326 -12.18 7.82 -17.30
CA PHE A 326 -10.96 7.01 -17.23
C PHE A 326 -9.79 7.76 -17.88
N THR A 327 -9.24 8.73 -17.15
CA THR A 327 -7.98 9.40 -17.53
C THR A 327 -6.77 8.73 -16.90
N LYS A 328 -5.54 9.08 -17.31
CA LYS A 328 -4.29 8.60 -16.67
C LYS A 328 -4.30 8.72 -15.14
N ASN A 329 -4.87 9.80 -14.60
CA ASN A 329 -4.85 10.11 -13.17
C ASN A 329 -6.15 9.78 -12.42
N SER A 330 -7.22 9.43 -13.14
CA SER A 330 -8.50 9.08 -12.52
C SER A 330 -8.37 7.90 -11.56
N THR A 331 -9.04 8.00 -10.41
CA THR A 331 -9.20 6.92 -9.44
C THR A 331 -10.63 6.34 -9.45
N ALA A 332 -11.45 6.71 -10.44
CA ALA A 332 -12.82 6.25 -10.56
C ALA A 332 -12.86 4.70 -10.60
N TYR A 333 -13.80 4.13 -9.86
CA TYR A 333 -14.09 2.69 -9.81
C TYR A 333 -12.89 1.77 -9.52
N HIS A 334 -11.80 2.27 -8.95
CA HIS A 334 -10.71 1.40 -8.52
C HIS A 334 -11.12 0.66 -7.24
N ASN A 335 -10.85 -0.65 -7.17
CA ASN A 335 -10.98 -1.37 -5.92
C ASN A 335 -9.99 -0.82 -4.87
N SER A 336 -10.47 -0.51 -3.67
CA SER A 336 -9.68 0.18 -2.65
C SER A 336 -8.48 -0.63 -2.14
N GLU A 337 -7.41 0.05 -1.71
CA GLU A 337 -6.26 -0.56 -1.01
C GLU A 337 -6.72 -1.48 0.14
N THR A 338 -7.69 -1.02 0.92
CA THR A 338 -8.22 -1.75 2.07
C THR A 338 -8.94 -3.03 1.68
N SER A 339 -9.71 -3.00 0.59
CA SER A 339 -10.38 -4.17 0.05
C SER A 339 -9.34 -5.19 -0.42
N ILE A 340 -8.38 -4.78 -1.24
CA ILE A 340 -7.28 -5.64 -1.70
C ILE A 340 -6.52 -6.24 -0.51
N ALA A 341 -6.15 -5.42 0.48
CA ALA A 341 -5.42 -5.89 1.66
C ALA A 341 -6.22 -6.87 2.54
N ALA A 342 -7.55 -6.77 2.56
CA ALA A 342 -8.41 -7.67 3.32
C ALA A 342 -8.55 -9.03 2.63
N THR A 343 -8.62 -9.06 1.30
CA THR A 343 -8.92 -10.27 0.53
C THR A 343 -7.91 -11.40 0.71
N ILE A 344 -6.65 -11.07 0.96
CA ILE A 344 -5.58 -12.05 1.15
C ILE A 344 -5.70 -12.83 2.47
N LYS A 345 -6.41 -12.26 3.45
CA LYS A 345 -6.63 -12.88 4.76
C LYS A 345 -7.67 -14.00 4.72
N PHE A 346 -8.48 -14.06 3.66
CA PHE A 346 -9.52 -15.08 3.46
C PHE A 346 -9.02 -16.29 2.66
N VAL A 347 -7.71 -16.36 2.38
CA VAL A 347 -7.12 -17.55 1.78
C VAL A 347 -6.72 -18.48 2.90
N ASP A 348 -7.25 -19.70 2.88
CA ASP A 348 -6.92 -20.73 3.86
C ASP A 348 -5.43 -21.09 3.81
N VAL A 349 -4.82 -21.30 4.97
CA VAL A 349 -3.41 -21.66 5.10
C VAL A 349 -3.27 -22.73 6.17
N ALA A 350 -2.70 -23.87 5.79
CA ALA A 350 -2.23 -24.84 6.75
C ALA A 350 -0.95 -24.30 7.41
N SER A 351 -0.86 -24.39 8.72
CA SER A 351 0.31 -23.97 9.49
C SER A 351 0.76 -25.07 10.43
N ASP A 352 2.08 -25.22 10.50
CA ASP A 352 2.81 -26.09 11.42
C ASP A 352 2.98 -25.47 12.82
N ARG A 353 2.59 -24.20 12.98
CA ARG A 353 2.80 -23.41 14.21
C ARG A 353 1.52 -23.06 14.95
N MET A 354 0.41 -22.91 14.22
CA MET A 354 -0.85 -22.40 14.78
C MET A 354 -2.06 -22.88 13.98
N SER A 355 -3.21 -23.01 14.64
CA SER A 355 -4.47 -23.41 13.98
C SER A 355 -4.99 -22.34 13.01
N ASP A 356 -4.91 -21.06 13.39
CA ASP A 356 -5.56 -19.95 12.68
C ASP A 356 -4.53 -19.01 12.03
N CYS A 357 -3.72 -19.56 11.11
CA CYS A 357 -2.68 -18.79 10.44
C CYS A 357 -3.28 -17.77 9.46
N VAL A 358 -3.12 -16.47 9.78
CA VAL A 358 -3.56 -15.39 8.90
C VAL A 358 -2.38 -14.83 8.11
N VAL A 359 -2.53 -14.81 6.79
CA VAL A 359 -1.57 -14.17 5.88
C VAL A 359 -1.99 -12.73 5.60
N SER A 360 -1.02 -11.82 5.60
CA SER A 360 -1.21 -10.44 5.14
C SER A 360 -0.17 -10.10 4.07
N SER A 361 -0.46 -9.09 3.24
CA SER A 361 0.49 -8.62 2.22
C SER A 361 1.84 -8.22 2.82
N ASN A 362 1.85 -7.60 4.01
CA ASN A 362 3.10 -7.30 4.71
C ASN A 362 3.84 -8.59 5.13
N ARG A 363 3.11 -9.61 5.59
CA ARG A 363 3.71 -10.89 6.00
C ARG A 363 4.37 -11.59 4.82
N ILE A 364 3.73 -11.63 3.65
CA ILE A 364 4.32 -12.14 2.40
C ILE A 364 5.61 -11.41 2.06
N ARG A 365 5.58 -10.07 2.09
CA ARG A 365 6.77 -9.24 1.84
C ARG A 365 7.90 -9.55 2.83
N HIS A 366 7.59 -9.69 4.11
CA HIS A 366 8.56 -10.07 5.13
C HIS A 366 9.12 -11.48 4.91
N THR A 367 8.29 -12.45 4.52
CA THR A 367 8.75 -13.80 4.15
C THR A 367 9.75 -13.76 3.01
N VAL A 368 9.41 -13.09 1.90
CA VAL A 368 10.29 -12.99 0.72
C VAL A 368 11.60 -12.30 1.06
N LEU A 369 11.56 -11.22 1.83
CA LEU A 369 12.78 -10.52 2.28
C LEU A 369 13.65 -11.37 3.22
N THR A 370 13.02 -12.12 4.13
CA THR A 370 13.73 -12.97 5.09
C THR A 370 14.42 -14.12 4.37
N ARG A 371 13.71 -14.79 3.45
CA ARG A 371 14.28 -15.87 2.63
C ARG A 371 15.41 -15.38 1.75
N GLY A 372 15.19 -14.30 1.01
CA GLY A 372 16.26 -13.74 0.17
C GLY A 372 17.51 -13.37 0.99
N ALA A 373 17.34 -12.86 2.21
CA ALA A 373 18.48 -12.61 3.10
C ALA A 373 19.15 -13.90 3.59
N GLN A 374 18.40 -14.96 3.87
CA GLN A 374 18.92 -16.28 4.22
C GLN A 374 19.67 -16.94 3.05
N ASP A 375 19.19 -16.72 1.83
CA ASP A 375 19.83 -17.17 0.58
C ASP A 375 21.07 -16.32 0.21
N GLY A 376 21.42 -15.33 1.03
CA GLY A 376 22.62 -14.51 0.85
C GLY A 376 22.47 -13.37 -0.16
N LEU A 377 21.24 -13.01 -0.56
CA LEU A 377 21.03 -11.87 -1.45
C LEU A 377 21.48 -10.55 -0.80
N PRO A 378 22.20 -9.69 -1.53
CA PRO A 378 22.64 -8.41 -1.01
C PRO A 378 21.47 -7.45 -0.79
N ALA A 379 21.67 -6.49 0.13
CA ALA A 379 20.61 -5.58 0.57
C ALA A 379 20.02 -4.71 -0.55
N ASP A 380 20.80 -4.38 -1.58
CA ASP A 380 20.33 -3.63 -2.74
C ASP A 380 19.39 -4.46 -3.62
N GLN A 381 19.64 -5.75 -3.78
CA GLN A 381 18.73 -6.67 -4.47
C GLN A 381 17.44 -6.89 -3.66
N LEU A 382 17.54 -7.08 -2.34
CA LEU A 382 16.36 -7.16 -1.45
C LEU A 382 15.53 -5.87 -1.46
N ALA A 383 16.20 -4.72 -1.50
CA ALA A 383 15.53 -3.44 -1.64
C ALA A 383 14.85 -3.30 -3.01
N LYS A 384 15.44 -3.76 -4.11
CA LYS A 384 14.78 -3.80 -5.43
C LYS A 384 13.54 -4.71 -5.44
N LEU A 385 13.62 -5.86 -4.75
CA LEU A 385 12.52 -6.82 -4.67
C LEU A 385 11.27 -6.27 -3.99
N THR A 386 11.38 -5.32 -3.04
CA THR A 386 10.19 -4.82 -2.30
C THR A 386 10.03 -3.30 -2.24
N ARG A 387 11.05 -2.57 -2.71
CA ARG A 387 11.20 -1.11 -2.67
C ARG A 387 10.88 -0.51 -1.31
N SER A 388 11.35 -1.14 -0.23
CA SER A 388 11.67 -0.40 0.98
C SER A 388 12.80 0.55 0.64
N ASP A 389 12.69 1.84 1.01
CA ASP A 389 13.86 2.73 1.00
C ASP A 389 15.02 1.95 1.63
N CYS A 390 16.13 1.79 0.91
CA CYS A 390 17.37 1.42 1.58
C CYS A 390 17.48 2.38 2.76
N PRO A 391 17.61 1.91 4.02
CA PRO A 391 18.08 2.79 5.05
C PRO A 391 19.37 3.38 4.49
N SER A 392 19.43 4.70 4.49
CA SER A 392 20.65 5.46 4.25
C SER A 392 21.86 4.72 4.84
N ARG A 393 23.01 4.86 4.18
CA ARG A 393 24.36 4.32 4.44
C ARG A 393 24.89 4.33 5.90
N SER A 394 24.07 4.62 6.91
CA SER A 394 24.40 4.71 8.34
C SER A 394 24.02 3.48 9.19
N ALA A 395 23.45 2.41 8.62
CA ALA A 395 23.22 1.13 9.34
C ALA A 395 24.34 0.09 9.14
N LEU A 396 25.49 0.49 8.58
CA LEU A 396 26.74 -0.28 8.60
C LEU A 396 27.44 -0.07 9.95
N HIS A 397 26.88 -0.62 11.01
CA HIS A 397 27.67 -1.02 12.17
C HIS A 397 27.55 -2.52 12.30
N ARG A 398 28.54 -3.22 11.71
CA ARG A 398 28.77 -4.64 11.93
C ARG A 398 28.83 -4.86 13.44
N PRO A 399 28.01 -5.73 14.05
CA PRO A 399 28.45 -6.43 15.23
C PRO A 399 29.61 -7.32 14.76
N ARG A 400 30.83 -7.06 15.25
CA ARG A 400 31.92 -8.04 15.17
C ARG A 400 31.47 -9.26 15.96
N LEU A 401 30.93 -10.26 15.28
CA LEU A 401 30.91 -11.61 15.82
C LEU A 401 32.34 -12.13 15.71
N HIS A 402 33.00 -12.21 16.87
CA HIS A 402 34.21 -12.99 17.04
C HIS A 402 33.88 -14.44 16.70
N ILE A 403 34.34 -14.91 15.54
CA ILE A 403 34.41 -16.34 15.24
C ILE A 403 35.86 -16.75 15.52
N PRO A 404 36.12 -17.72 16.40
CA PRO A 404 37.46 -18.24 16.63
C PRO A 404 38.00 -18.84 15.33
N SER A 405 39.21 -18.44 14.97
CA SER A 405 39.97 -18.96 13.84
C SER A 405 40.20 -20.46 13.98
N ILE A 406 39.56 -21.26 13.12
CA ILE A 406 40.03 -22.62 12.84
C ILE A 406 40.89 -22.55 11.58
N ASN A 407 42.18 -22.80 11.80
CA ASN A 407 43.20 -23.08 10.81
C ASN A 407 42.72 -24.10 9.76
N ARG A 408 42.81 -23.77 8.47
CA ARG A 408 43.23 -24.72 7.43
C ARG A 408 44.08 -23.99 6.39
N TYR A 409 45.39 -24.05 6.63
CA TYR A 409 46.37 -24.01 5.57
C TYR A 409 46.32 -25.31 4.77
N ALA A 410 46.62 -25.16 3.48
CA ALA A 410 47.22 -26.14 2.57
C ALA A 410 46.39 -27.38 2.18
N LEU A 411 46.05 -27.46 0.88
CA LEU A 411 46.89 -28.21 -0.05
C LEU A 411 46.42 -27.99 -1.51
N CYS A 412 47.35 -27.44 -2.30
CA CYS A 412 47.35 -27.54 -3.75
C CYS A 412 47.78 -28.96 -4.18
N ARG A 413 47.20 -29.42 -5.30
CA ARG A 413 47.79 -30.31 -6.32
C ARG A 413 48.56 -31.55 -5.82
N LYS A 414 47.93 -32.71 -5.92
CA LYS A 414 48.16 -33.71 -6.98
C LYS A 414 47.02 -34.71 -6.99
#